data_AF-A0A6J6N3N9-F1
#
_entry.id   AF-A0A6J6N3N9-F1
#
_cell.length_a   1.000
_cell.length_b   1.000
_cell.length_c   1.000
_cell.angle_alpha   90.00
_cell.angle_beta   90.00
_cell.angle_gamma   90.00
#
_symmetry.space_group_name_H-M   'P 1'
#
loop_
_entity.id
_entity.type
_entity.pdbx_description
1 polymer ?
#
loop_
_entity_poly.entity_id
_entity_poly.type
_entity_poly.pdbx_seq_one_letter_code
_entity_poly.pdbx_strand_id
1 'polypeptide(L)' 'MVVISEQRISGVVADFDDPRGLGHINADGIVYPFHCVSIADGSRSIAVGDHVSFVALAKLGRHEAGDIRSQ' A
#
# COMPACT_ATOMS: atom_id res chain seq x y z
N MET A 1 -27.71 -3.26 -7.70
CA MET A 1 -26.36 -3.86 -7.60
C MET A 1 -25.37 -2.75 -7.91
N VAL A 2 -24.80 -2.12 -6.88
CA VAL A 2 -23.77 -1.09 -7.06
C VAL A 2 -22.43 -1.82 -6.99
N VAL A 3 -21.69 -1.82 -8.09
CA VAL A 3 -20.29 -2.24 -8.10
C VAL A 3 -19.53 -1.08 -7.48
N ILE A 4 -19.15 -1.18 -6.20
CA ILE A 4 -18.24 -0.19 -5.61
C ILE A 4 -16.87 -0.56 -6.17
N SER A 5 -16.46 0.09 -7.27
CA SER A 5 -15.07 -0.01 -7.70
C SER A 5 -14.22 0.65 -6.62
N GLU A 6 -13.45 -0.13 -5.86
CA GLU A 6 -12.43 0.42 -4.99
C GLU A 6 -11.40 1.14 -5.88
N GLN A 7 -11.40 2.47 -5.80
CA GLN A 7 -10.61 3.30 -6.68
C GLN A 7 -9.14 3.09 -6.33
N ARG A 8 -8.39 2.54 -7.28
CA ARG A 8 -6.98 2.21 -7.06
C ARG A 8 -6.11 3.44 -7.19
N ILE A 9 -5.19 3.62 -6.26
CA ILE A 9 -4.23 4.71 -6.21
C ILE A 9 -2.87 4.16 -6.66
N SER A 10 -2.13 4.91 -7.46
CA SER A 10 -0.75 4.60 -7.82
C SER A 10 0.22 5.36 -6.92
N GLY A 11 1.35 4.76 -6.58
CA GLY A 11 2.37 5.40 -5.76
C GLY A 11 3.72 4.68 -5.85
N VAL A 12 4.67 5.13 -5.04
CA VAL A 12 6.02 4.57 -4.95
C VAL A 12 6.30 4.19 -3.49
N VAL A 13 6.89 3.03 -3.26
CA VAL A 13 7.33 2.60 -1.93
C VAL A 13 8.45 3.54 -1.46
N ALA A 14 8.19 4.32 -0.43
CA ALA A 14 9.12 5.32 0.10
C ALA A 14 10.10 4.72 1.11
N ASP A 15 9.63 3.78 1.94
CA ASP A 15 10.44 3.02 2.89
C ASP A 15 9.78 1.68 3.21
N PHE A 16 10.61 0.72 3.63
CA PHE A 16 10.18 -0.58 4.12
C PHE A 16 11.17 -1.13 5.16
N ASP A 17 10.69 -1.35 6.38
CA ASP A 17 11.39 -2.05 7.46
C ASP A 17 10.97 -3.52 7.45
N ASP A 18 11.70 -4.34 6.69
CA ASP A 18 11.41 -5.77 6.49
C ASP A 18 11.31 -6.56 7.81
N PRO A 19 12.22 -6.41 8.80
CA PRO A 19 12.07 -7.05 10.10
C PRO A 19 10.77 -6.72 10.85
N ARG A 20 10.25 -5.49 10.70
CA ARG A 20 8.98 -5.07 11.32
C ARG A 20 7.76 -5.31 10.42
N GLY A 21 7.98 -5.55 9.14
CA GLY A 21 6.93 -5.69 8.14
C GLY A 21 6.11 -4.42 7.93
N LEU A 22 6.69 -3.24 8.18
CA LEU A 22 6.03 -1.93 8.07
C LEU A 22 6.69 -1.10 6.99
N GLY A 23 5.91 -0.32 6.25
CA GLY A 23 6.45 0.62 5.27
C GLY A 23 5.46 1.71 4.91
N HIS A 24 5.87 2.56 3.99
CA HIS A 24 5.06 3.67 3.50
C HIS A 24 5.09 3.74 1.98
N ILE A 25 3.94 4.09 1.39
CA ILE A 25 3.82 4.43 -0.02
C ILE A 25 3.56 5.93 -0.11
N ASN A 26 4.33 6.62 -0.95
CA ASN A 26 4.05 8.00 -1.34
C ASN A 26 3.22 7.99 -2.63
N ALA A 27 2.04 8.61 -2.58
CA ALA A 27 1.22 8.90 -3.75
C ALA A 27 0.99 10.41 -3.80
N ASP A 28 1.66 11.08 -4.73
CA ASP A 28 1.56 12.53 -4.96
C ASP A 28 1.72 13.39 -3.69
N GLY A 29 2.66 13.00 -2.82
CA GLY A 29 2.95 13.69 -1.56
C GLY A 29 2.08 13.25 -0.37
N ILE A 30 1.07 12.40 -0.60
CA ILE A 30 0.29 11.77 0.48
C ILE A 30 0.96 10.45 0.87
N VAL A 31 1.21 10.28 2.17
CA VAL A 31 1.86 9.09 2.71
C VAL A 31 0.80 8.11 3.22
N TYR A 32 0.84 6.89 2.68
CA TYR A 32 -0.01 5.78 3.10
C TYR A 32 0.85 4.72 3.80
N PRO A 33 0.74 4.55 5.13
CA PRO A 33 1.38 3.45 5.82
C PRO A 33 0.77 2.11 5.38
N PHE A 34 1.58 1.06 5.42
CA PHE A 34 1.15 -0.31 5.18
C PHE A 34 1.88 -1.31 6.06
N HIS A 35 1.26 -2.49 6.21
CA HIS A 35 1.92 -3.68 6.74
C HIS A 35 2.12 -4.67 5.58
N CYS A 36 3.22 -5.42 5.60
CA CYS A 36 3.56 -6.40 4.55
C CYS A 36 2.48 -7.46 4.29
N VAL A 37 1.54 -7.70 5.22
CA VAL A 37 0.38 -8.59 5.00
C VAL A 37 -0.61 -8.04 3.98
N SER A 38 -0.52 -6.76 3.64
CA SER A 38 -1.33 -6.12 2.61
C SER A 38 -0.71 -6.23 1.21
N ILE A 39 0.49 -6.81 1.07
CA ILE A 39 1.09 -7.13 -0.23
C ILE A 39 0.38 -8.38 -0.78
N ALA A 40 -0.29 -8.22 -1.92
CA ALA A 40 -1.30 -9.15 -2.39
C ALA A 40 -0.72 -10.48 -2.91
N ASP A 41 0.54 -10.51 -3.31
CA ASP A 41 1.21 -11.73 -3.79
C ASP A 41 1.67 -12.66 -2.65
N GLY A 42 1.51 -12.23 -1.39
CA GLY A 42 1.87 -12.99 -0.21
C GLY A 42 3.37 -13.07 0.09
N SER A 43 4.23 -12.45 -0.72
CA SER A 43 5.69 -12.43 -0.53
C SER A 43 6.11 -11.80 0.80
N ARG A 44 5.28 -10.86 1.30
CA ARG A 44 5.57 -10.02 2.49
C ARG A 44 6.84 -9.21 2.35
N SER A 45 7.33 -9.02 1.12
CA SER A 45 8.54 -8.25 0.83
C SER A 45 8.27 -7.34 -0.36
N ILE A 46 8.93 -6.18 -0.38
CA ILE A 46 8.79 -5.20 -1.46
C ILE A 46 10.02 -4.31 -1.50
N ALA A 47 10.44 -3.86 -2.68
CA ALA A 47 11.59 -2.99 -2.78
C ALA A 47 11.20 -1.52 -2.58
N VAL A 48 12.07 -0.78 -1.88
CA VAL A 48 11.96 0.68 -1.83
C VAL A 48 12.22 1.23 -3.23
N GLY A 49 11.37 2.15 -3.69
CA GLY A 49 11.37 2.67 -5.05
C GLY A 49 10.45 1.92 -6.01
N ASP A 50 9.83 0.80 -5.61
CA ASP A 50 8.89 0.08 -6.46
C ASP A 50 7.65 0.93 -6.75
N HIS A 51 7.24 0.94 -8.02
CA HIS A 51 5.94 1.46 -8.43
C HIS A 51 4.86 0.45 -8.08
N VAL A 52 3.87 0.91 -7.34
CA VAL A 52 2.80 0.07 -6.83
C VAL A 52 1.46 0.72 -7.07
N SER A 53 0.43 -0.08 -6.91
CA SER A 53 -0.92 0.43 -6.78
C SER A 53 -1.64 -0.26 -5.63
N PHE A 54 -2.64 0.40 -5.04
CA PHE A 54 -3.25 -0.03 -3.80
C PHE A 54 -4.64 0.58 -3.63
N VAL A 55 -5.41 0.08 -2.66
CA VAL A 55 -6.66 0.71 -2.21
C VAL A 55 -6.43 1.42 -0.88
N ALA A 56 -6.99 2.61 -0.70
CA ALA A 56 -6.95 3.31 0.57
C ALA A 56 -8.01 2.75 1.53
N LEU A 57 -7.56 2.16 2.63
CA LEU A 57 -8.44 1.61 3.67
C LEU A 57 -8.52 2.58 4.85
N ALA A 58 -9.72 2.98 5.23
CA ALA A 58 -9.93 3.74 6.47
C ALA A 58 -9.80 2.82 7.68
N LYS A 59 -8.76 3.03 8.50
CA LYS A 59 -8.51 2.26 9.72
C LYS A 59 -8.11 3.19 10.86
N LEU A 60 -8.85 3.11 11.97
CA LEU A 60 -8.52 3.79 13.23
C LEU A 60 -8.17 5.29 13.05
N GLY A 61 -8.92 6.00 12.19
CA GLY A 61 -8.74 7.43 11.95
C GLY A 61 -7.66 7.83 10.94
N ARG A 62 -7.04 6.87 10.23
CA ARG A 62 -6.09 7.14 9.13
C ARG A 62 -6.40 6.28 7.91
N HIS A 63 -5.86 6.67 6.75
CA HIS A 63 -5.83 5.79 5.58
C HIS A 63 -4.56 4.96 5.57
N GLU A 64 -4.70 3.66 5.30
CA GLU A 64 -3.59 2.73 5.06
C GLU A 64 -3.68 2.19 3.63
N ALA A 65 -2.55 1.79 3.06
CA ALA A 65 -2.56 1.07 1.79
C ALA A 65 -2.91 -0.41 2.00
N GLY A 66 -3.94 -0.88 1.31
CA GLY A 66 -4.38 -2.27 1.24
C GLY A 66 -4.26 -2.82 -0.18
N ASP A 67 -4.29 -4.16 -0.31
CA ASP A 67 -4.27 -4.86 -1.60
C ASP A 67 -3.19 -4.33 -2.57
N ILE A 68 -1.97 -4.24 -2.02
CA ILE A 68 -0.81 -3.65 -2.68
C ILE A 68 -0.32 -4.65 -3.74
N ARG A 69 -0.15 -4.16 -4.97
CA ARG A 69 0.48 -4.94 -6.06
C ARG A 69 1.51 -4.08 -6.76
N SER A 70 2.71 -4.62 -6.94
CA SER A 70 3.74 -4.06 -7.81
C SER A 70 3.23 -3.97 -9.25
N GLN A 71 3.71 -2.96 -9.98
CA GLN A 71 3.37 -2.69 -11.38
C GLN A 71 4.45 -3.18 -12.33
#